data_AF-A0A2D8C751-F1
#
_entry.id   AF-A0A2D8C751-F1
#
_cell.length_a   1.000
_cell.length_b   1.000
_cell.length_c   1.000
_cell.angle_alpha   90.00
_cell.angle_beta   90.00
_cell.angle_gamma   90.00
#
_symmetry.space_group_name_H-M   'P 1'
#
loop_
_entity.id
_entity.type
_entity.pdbx_description
1 polymer ?
#
loop_
_entity_poly.entity_id
_entity_poly.type
_entity_poly.pdbx_seq_one_letter_code
_entity_poly.pdbx_strand_id
1 'polypeptide(L)' 'MGKLNKLYKENTLLSQSFVKDNSQIIAKYLDGVSKGTPVSAFNWISIG' A
#
# COMPACT_ATOMS: atom_id res chain seq x y z
N MET A 1 -6.30 -19.18 -6.48
CA MET A 1 -5.99 -18.22 -5.38
C MET A 1 -4.68 -17.42 -5.57
N GLY A 2 -3.66 -17.90 -6.29
CA GLY A 2 -2.38 -17.17 -6.44
C GLY A 2 -2.45 -15.85 -7.23
N LYS A 3 -3.17 -15.80 -8.36
CA LYS A 3 -3.29 -14.60 -9.21
C LYS A 3 -4.05 -13.44 -8.54
N LEU A 4 -5.10 -13.76 -7.80
CA LEU A 4 -5.93 -12.77 -7.11
C LEU A 4 -5.14 -12.10 -5.96
N ASN A 5 -4.41 -12.90 -5.17
CA ASN A 5 -3.54 -12.37 -4.12
C ASN A 5 -2.42 -11.48 -4.68
N LYS A 6 -1.88 -11.82 -5.86
CA LYS A 6 -0.90 -10.99 -6.57
C LYS A 6 -1.52 -9.65 -6.99
N LEU A 7 -2.73 -9.68 -7.58
CA LEU A 7 -3.46 -8.49 -7.99
C LEU A 7 -3.72 -7.54 -6.81
N TYR A 8 -4.12 -8.05 -5.65
CA TYR A 8 -4.29 -7.23 -4.45
C TYR A 8 -2.99 -6.62 -3.94
N LYS A 9 -1.88 -7.35 -3.97
CA LYS A 9 -0.56 -6.82 -3.56
C LYS A 9 -0.03 -5.74 -4.51
N GLU A 10 -0.33 -5.85 -5.80
CA GLU A 10 0.20 -4.93 -6.82
C GLU A 10 -0.72 -3.73 -7.08
N ASN A 11 -2.03 -3.86 -6.87
CA ASN A 11 -3.02 -2.84 -7.27
C ASN A 11 -3.75 -2.20 -6.09
N THR A 12 -3.49 -2.60 -4.84
CA THR A 12 -4.11 -1.98 -3.65
C THR A 12 -3.06 -1.27 -2.82
N LEU A 13 -3.28 0.02 -2.55
CA LEU A 13 -2.31 0.87 -1.87
C LEU A 13 -1.87 0.33 -0.49
N LEU A 14 -2.79 -0.27 0.26
CA LEU A 14 -2.53 -0.74 1.63
C LEU A 14 -1.79 -2.09 1.68
N SER A 15 -1.94 -2.92 0.64
CA SER A 15 -1.40 -4.28 0.58
C SER A 15 -0.03 -4.36 -0.11
N GLN A 16 0.42 -3.27 -0.73
CA GLN A 16 1.73 -3.20 -1.37
C GLN A 16 2.85 -3.04 -0.35
N SER A 17 4.05 -3.48 -0.74
CA SER A 17 5.27 -3.22 0.00
C SER A 17 5.59 -1.72 0.01
N PHE A 18 6.08 -1.22 1.13
CA PHE A 18 6.43 0.18 1.25
C PHE A 18 7.74 0.46 0.50
N VAL A 19 7.70 1.40 -0.45
CA VAL A 19 8.82 1.67 -1.40
C VAL A 19 10.13 2.05 -0.70
N LYS A 20 10.05 2.70 0.48
CA LYS A 20 11.25 3.07 1.26
C LYS A 20 11.76 1.94 2.17
N ASP A 21 10.93 0.95 2.47
CA ASP A 21 11.29 -0.21 3.28
C ASP A 21 10.40 -1.40 2.90
N ASN A 22 10.96 -2.28 2.06
CA ASN A 22 10.26 -3.45 1.54
C ASN A 22 9.95 -4.52 2.60
N SER A 23 10.42 -4.36 3.84
CA SER A 23 10.15 -5.27 4.97
C SER A 23 8.74 -5.08 5.56
N GLN A 24 8.08 -3.97 5.23
CA GLN A 24 6.76 -3.64 5.73
C GLN A 24 5.77 -3.28 4.61
N ILE A 25 4.49 -3.51 4.87
CA ILE A 25 3.39 -3.06 4.00
C ILE A 25 2.94 -1.66 4.41
N ILE A 26 2.40 -0.90 3.47
CA ILE A 26 2.00 0.49 3.71
C ILE A 26 1.00 0.64 4.86
N ALA A 27 0.08 -0.30 5.05
CA ALA A 27 -0.82 -0.31 6.20
C ALA A 27 -0.08 -0.29 7.55
N LYS A 28 0.98 -1.10 7.69
CA LYS A 28 1.79 -1.20 8.91
C LYS A 28 2.59 0.07 9.19
N TYR A 29 3.06 0.71 8.13
CA TYR A 29 3.73 2.00 8.22
C TYR A 29 2.78 3.11 8.67
N LEU A 30 1.58 3.18 8.07
CA LEU A 30 0.56 4.17 8.42
C LEU A 30 0.10 4.05 9.88
N ASP A 31 -0.06 2.83 10.38
CA ASP A 31 -0.38 2.58 11.79
C ASP A 31 0.67 3.12 12.77
N GLY A 32 1.95 3.13 12.37
CA GLY A 32 3.06 3.68 13.16
C GLY A 32 3.14 5.20 13.13
N VAL A 33 2.69 5.84 12.05
CA VAL A 33 2.68 7.31 11.89
C VAL A 33 1.46 7.92 12.56
N SER A 34 0.27 7.34 12.36
CA SER A 34 -0.98 7.83 12.92
C SER A 34 -1.98 6.69 13.07
N LYS A 35 -2.15 6.19 14.29
CA LYS A 35 -3.08 5.10 14.61
C LYS A 35 -4.52 5.47 14.22
N GLY A 36 -5.12 4.65 13.36
CA GLY A 36 -6.55 4.74 13.04
C GLY A 36 -6.93 5.75 11.95
N THR A 37 -5.98 6.25 11.16
CA THR A 37 -6.30 7.14 10.02
C THR A 37 -6.55 6.32 8.75
N PRO A 38 -7.79 6.23 8.25
CA PRO A 38 -8.05 5.57 6.97
C PRO A 38 -7.54 6.43 5.82
N VAL A 39 -6.78 5.85 4.89
CA VAL A 39 -6.42 6.53 3.63
C VAL A 39 -7.68 6.63 2.77
N SER A 40 -8.24 7.83 2.64
CA SER A 40 -9.50 8.03 1.92
C SER A 40 -9.36 8.03 0.39
N ALA A 41 -8.23 8.53 -0.13
CA ALA A 41 -7.94 8.56 -1.56
C ALA A 41 -6.44 8.75 -1.81
N PHE A 42 -5.96 8.26 -2.96
CA PHE A 42 -4.61 8.54 -3.46
C PHE A 42 -4.65 8.66 -4.98
N ASN A 43 -3.80 9.51 -5.56
CA ASN A 43 -3.67 9.68 -7.01
C ASN A 43 -2.23 9.40 -7.44
N TRP A 44 -2.04 8.53 -8.44
CA TRP A 44 -0.74 8.32 -9.08
C TRP A 44 -0.66 9.18 -10.33
N ILE A 45 0.20 10.18 -10.31
CA ILE A 45 0.49 10.99 -11.49
C ILE A 45 1.79 10.44 -12.08
N SER A 46 1.69 9.72 -13.20
CA SER A 46 2.84 9.28 -13.98
C SER A 46 2.94 10.16 -15.22
N ILE A 47 4.05 10.88 -15.34
CA ILE A 47 4.46 11.56 -16.57
C ILE A 47 5.37 10.56 -17.30
N GLY A 48 4.92 10.14 -18.48
CA GLY A 48 5.58 9.11 -19.29
C GLY A 48 6.96 9.50 -19.79
#